data_AF-A0A7V0UF19-F1
#
_entry.id   AF-A0A7V0UF19-F1
#
_cell.length_a   1.000
_cell.length_b   1.000
_cell.length_c   1.000
_cell.angle_alpha   90.00
_cell.angle_beta   90.00
_cell.angle_gamma   90.00
#
_symmetry.space_group_name_H-M   'P 1'
#
loop_
_entity.id
_entity.type
_entity.pdbx_description
1 polymer ?
#
loop_
_entity_poly.entity_id
_entity_poly.type
_entity_poly.pdbx_seq_one_letter_code
_entity_poly.pdbx_strand_id
1 'polypeptide(L)'
;MLFYVQKGENLSTYVTPRFGYTRTKAETSGLSGPTVIWGYQGSTSFGVQYALSRRFSVFGEAGVVYSRRHNTSPFILNPVSNAWSSQSGVGVIFYF
;
A
#
# COMPACT_ATOMS: atom_id res chain seq x y z
N MET A 1 -0.67 10.07 1.46
CA MET A 1 -1.27 11.26 2.10
C MET A 1 -2.09 10.79 3.29
N LEU A 2 -2.13 11.57 4.38
CA LEU A 2 -2.84 11.22 5.62
C LEU A 2 -3.98 12.21 5.82
N PHE A 3 -5.21 11.72 5.98
CA PHE A 3 -6.40 12.54 6.21
C PHE A 3 -6.90 12.30 7.62
N TYR A 4 -6.90 13.33 8.47
CA TYR A 4 -7.45 13.25 9.82
C TYR A 4 -8.97 13.43 9.78
N VAL A 5 -9.70 12.44 10.29
CA VAL A 5 -11.17 12.46 10.31
C VAL A 5 -11.69 13.08 11.60
N GLN A 6 -11.09 12.71 12.74
CA GLN A 6 -11.44 13.25 14.04
C GLN A 6 -10.18 13.44 14.88
N LYS A 7 -10.10 14.58 15.57
CA LYS A 7 -9.00 14.91 16.50
C LYS A 7 -9.60 15.30 17.85
N GLY A 8 -9.51 14.41 18.82
CA GLY A 8 -9.75 14.68 20.22
C GLY A 8 -8.45 15.02 20.96
N GLU A 9 -8.54 15.32 22.25
CA GLU A 9 -7.41 15.77 23.07
C GLU A 9 -6.25 14.75 23.11
N ASN A 10 -6.59 13.45 23.10
CA ASN A 10 -5.60 12.36 23.11
C ASN A 10 -5.85 11.28 22.03
N LEU A 11 -6.92 11.37 21.24
CA LEU A 11 -7.26 10.38 20.22
C LEU A 11 -7.40 11.05 18.86
N SER A 12 -6.65 10.60 17.87
CA SER A 12 -6.74 11.06 16.50
C SER A 12 -7.04 9.87 15.58
N THR A 13 -8.09 9.98 14.78
CA THR A 13 -8.41 8.97 13.76
C THR A 13 -8.03 9.51 12.39
N TYR A 14 -7.52 8.63 11.53
CA TYR A 14 -7.03 9.01 10.22
C TYR A 14 -7.34 7.94 9.16
N VAL A 15 -7.38 8.38 7.91
CA VAL A 15 -7.49 7.54 6.73
C VAL A 15 -6.29 7.82 5.83
N THR A 16 -5.68 6.76 5.31
CA THR A 16 -4.51 6.85 4.44
C THR A 16 -4.81 6.15 3.11
N PRO A 17 -5.32 6.87 2.10
CA PRO A 17 -5.34 6.34 0.75
C PRO A 17 -3.91 6.33 0.19
N ARG A 18 -3.54 5.24 -0.46
CA ARG A 18 -2.28 5.11 -1.20
C ARG A 18 -2.60 4.57 -2.59
N PHE A 19 -2.02 5.20 -3.60
CA PHE A 19 -2.08 4.75 -4.97
C PHE A 19 -0.67 4.54 -5.47
N GLY A 20 -0.42 3.38 -6.08
CA GLY A 20 0.87 2.97 -6.59
C GLY A 20 0.74 2.53 -8.04
N TYR A 21 1.72 2.92 -8.84
CA TYR A 21 1.91 2.39 -10.19
C TYR A 21 3.28 1.72 -10.23
N THR A 22 3.32 0.49 -10.70
CA THR A 22 4.58 -0.26 -10.85
C THR A 22 4.72 -0.67 -12.30
N ARG A 23 5.90 -0.44 -12.87
CA ARG A 23 6.28 -0.93 -14.19
C ARG A 23 7.65 -1.58 -14.10
N THR A 24 7.72 -2.85 -14.46
CA THR A 24 8.94 -3.66 -14.50
C THR A 24 9.17 -4.10 -15.93
N LYS A 25 10.36 -3.80 -16.45
CA LYS A 25 10.83 -4.33 -17.74
C LYS A 25 11.87 -5.41 -17.43
N ALA A 26 11.66 -6.60 -17.99
CA ALA A 26 12.62 -7.68 -17.93
C ALA A 26 13.14 -7.93 -19.35
N GLU A 27 14.43 -7.69 -19.55
CA GLU A 27 15.13 -8.03 -20.79
C GLU A 27 15.78 -9.39 -20.61
N THR A 28 15.32 -10.38 -21.38
CA THR A 28 15.94 -11.71 -21.43
C THR A 28 16.78 -11.82 -22.69
N SER A 29 18.07 -12.13 -22.52
CA SER A 29 18.95 -12.47 -23.65
C SER A 29 18.62 -13.88 -24.14
N GLY A 30 17.92 -14.00 -25.28
CA GLY A 30 17.52 -15.28 -25.86
C GLY A 30 16.34 -15.16 -26.85
N LEU A 31 15.74 -16.30 -27.23
CA LEU A 31 14.57 -16.35 -28.13
C LEU A 31 13.29 -15.75 -27.51
N SER A 32 13.24 -15.62 -26.18
CA SER A 32 12.14 -14.97 -25.46
C SER A 32 12.36 -13.45 -25.46
N GLY A 33 11.69 -12.73 -26.35
CA GLY A 33 11.74 -11.25 -26.41
C GLY A 33 11.33 -10.55 -25.10
N PRO A 34 11.40 -9.21 -25.05
CA PRO A 34 11.29 -8.45 -23.81
C PRO A 34 9.92 -8.66 -23.13
N THR A 35 9.95 -8.91 -21.82
CA THR A 35 8.74 -9.04 -21.00
C THR A 35 8.49 -7.73 -20.26
N VAL A 36 7.28 -7.17 -20.41
CA VAL A 36 6.88 -5.94 -19.74
C VAL A 36 5.74 -6.26 -18.79
N ILE A 37 5.97 -5.98 -17.51
CA ILE A 37 4.98 -6.12 -16.44
C ILE A 37 4.58 -4.72 -15.99
N TRP A 38 3.30 -4.40 -15.98
CA TRP A 38 2.81 -3.15 -15.39
C TRP A 38 1.62 -3.43 -14.49
N GLY A 39 1.38 -2.57 -13.51
CA GLY A 39 0.27 -2.76 -12.59
C GLY A 39 -0.05 -1.52 -11.80
N TYR A 40 -1.29 -1.48 -11.32
CA TYR A 40 -1.79 -0.47 -10.41
C TYR A 40 -2.11 -1.12 -9.08
N GLN A 41 -1.84 -0.38 -8.01
CA GLN A 41 -2.16 -0.76 -6.65
C GLN A 41 -2.94 0.38 -6.02
N GLY A 42 -4.14 0.08 -5.52
CA GLY A 42 -4.88 0.98 -4.66
C GLY A 42 -4.93 0.38 -3.26
N SER A 43 -4.62 1.18 -2.25
CA SER A 43 -4.87 0.78 -0.88
C SER A 43 -5.50 1.91 -0.08
N THR A 44 -6.25 1.51 0.94
CA THR A 44 -6.81 2.42 1.91
C THR A 44 -6.65 1.79 3.29
N SER A 45 -6.11 2.56 4.24
CA SER A 45 -6.08 2.16 5.64
C SER A 45 -6.85 3.15 6.49
N PHE A 46 -7.52 2.61 7.50
CA PHE A 46 -8.11 3.34 8.60
C PHE A 46 -7.25 3.11 9.84
N GLY A 47 -6.85 4.19 10.50
CA GLY A 47 -5.99 4.13 11.66
C GLY A 47 -6.48 5.02 12.78
N VAL A 48 -6.06 4.65 13.98
CA VAL A 48 -6.28 5.41 15.21
C VAL A 48 -4.94 5.59 15.89
N GLN A 49 -4.72 6.79 16.40
CA GLN A 49 -3.54 7.17 17.14
C GLN A 49 -3.99 7.70 18.51
N TYR A 50 -3.41 7.16 19.57
CA TYR A 50 -3.68 7.57 20.94
C TYR A 50 -2.41 8.15 21.56
N ALA A 51 -2.48 9.37 22.09
CA ALA A 51 -1.41 10.04 22.82
C ALA A 51 -1.59 9.74 24.32
N LEU A 52 -0.77 8.84 24.85
CA LEU A 52 -0.75 8.52 26.28
C LEU A 52 -0.04 9.61 27.10
N SER A 53 0.92 10.30 26.48
CA SER A 53 1.66 11.40 27.09
C SER A 53 2.17 12.36 26.01
N ARG A 54 2.66 13.53 26.40
CA ARG A 54 3.29 14.51 25.49
C ARG A 54 4.47 13.93 24.71
N ARG A 55 5.07 12.84 25.21
CA ARG A 55 6.24 12.17 24.62
C ARG A 55 5.98 10.76 24.12
N PHE A 56 4.77 10.25 24.26
CA PHE A 56 4.47 8.86 23.94
C PHE A 56 3.08 8.72 23.31
N SER A 57 3.06 8.18 22.09
CA SER A 57 1.83 7.87 21.38
C SER A 57 1.88 6.46 20.80
N VAL A 58 0.75 5.77 20.81
CA VAL A 58 0.55 4.46 20.20
C VAL A 58 -0.39 4.64 19.03
N PHE A 59 -0.15 3.92 17.93
CA PHE A 59 -1.07 3.90 16.81
C PHE A 59 -1.33 2.47 16.35
N GLY A 60 -2.51 2.27 15.80
CA GLY A 60 -2.90 1.06 15.09
C GLY A 60 -3.57 1.44 13.78
N GLU A 61 -3.22 0.74 12.71
CA GLU A 61 -3.87 0.86 11.41
C GLU A 61 -4.30 -0.51 10.89
N ALA A 62 -5.44 -0.54 10.22
CA ALA A 62 -5.93 -1.69 9.46
C ALA A 62 -6.40 -1.19 8.09
N GLY A 63 -6.16 -1.97 7.06
CA GLY A 63 -6.46 -1.56 5.70
C GLY A 63 -6.56 -2.72 4.74
N VAL A 64 -6.98 -2.37 3.53
CA VAL A 64 -7.10 -3.29 2.41
C VAL A 64 -6.32 -2.75 1.23
N VAL A 65 -5.76 -3.66 0.47
CA VAL A 65 -4.92 -3.40 -0.69
C VAL A 65 -5.49 -4.20 -1.84
N TYR A 66 -5.77 -3.52 -2.93
CA TYR A 66 -6.11 -4.10 -4.21
C TYR A 66 -4.95 -3.88 -5.17
N SER A 67 -4.54 -4.93 -5.86
CA SER A 67 -3.51 -4.87 -6.88
C SER A 67 -3.96 -5.55 -8.16
N ARG A 68 -3.69 -4.91 -9.28
CA ARG A 68 -3.94 -5.43 -10.62
C ARG A 68 -2.67 -5.36 -11.43
N ARG A 69 -2.25 -6.49 -12.00
CA ARG A 69 -1.03 -6.62 -12.79
C ARG A 69 -1.36 -7.18 -14.18
N HIS A 70 -0.70 -6.60 -15.17
CA HIS A 70 -0.75 -6.97 -16.57
C HIS A 70 0.65 -7.38 -16.99
N ASN A 71 0.75 -8.58 -17.54
CA ASN A 71 1.98 -9.13 -18.06
C ASN A 71 1.88 -9.15 -19.59
N THR A 72 2.80 -8.49 -20.27
CA THR A 72 2.93 -8.54 -21.74
C THR A 72 4.19 -9.31 -22.07
N SER A 73 4.03 -10.44 -22.76
CA SER A 73 5.15 -11.26 -23.20
C SER A 73 4.93 -11.69 -24.65
N PRO A 74 6.00 -11.84 -25.46
CA PRO A 74 5.86 -12.18 -26.86
C PRO A 74 5.39 -13.61 -27.14
N PHE A 75 5.45 -14.51 -26.15
CA PHE A 75 5.16 -15.95 -26.33
C PHE A 75 4.08 -16.52 -25.41
N ILE A 76 3.66 -15.80 -24.37
CA ILE A 76 2.61 -16.23 -23.43
C ILE A 76 1.43 -15.24 -23.50
N LEU A 77 0.21 -15.79 -23.62
CA LEU A 77 -1.07 -15.08 -23.53
C LEU A 77 -1.07 -14.10 -22.36
N ASN A 78 -1.20 -12.80 -22.63
CA ASN A 78 -1.14 -11.69 -21.67
C ASN A 78 -1.96 -11.95 -20.38
N PRO A 79 -1.34 -12.50 -19.32
CA PRO A 79 -2.09 -12.82 -18.13
C PRO A 79 -2.40 -11.55 -17.35
N VAL A 80 -3.68 -11.39 -16.96
CA VAL A 80 -4.14 -10.36 -16.03
C VAL A 80 -4.32 -11.03 -14.67
N SER A 81 -3.63 -10.52 -13.65
CA SER A 81 -3.81 -10.97 -12.27
C SER A 81 -4.36 -9.85 -11.41
N ASN A 82 -5.33 -10.20 -10.57
CA ASN A 82 -5.92 -9.31 -9.57
C ASN A 82 -5.74 -9.97 -8.21
N ALA A 83 -5.33 -9.21 -7.20
CA ALA A 83 -5.15 -9.70 -5.85
C ALA A 83 -5.65 -8.69 -4.83
N TRP A 84 -6.29 -9.22 -3.78
CA TRP A 84 -6.72 -8.48 -2.60
C TRP A 84 -5.87 -8.95 -1.42
N SER A 85 -5.38 -8.02 -0.61
CA SER A 85 -4.69 -8.33 0.64
C SER A 85 -5.13 -7.38 1.73
N SER A 86 -5.26 -7.88 2.95
CA SER A 86 -5.37 -7.04 4.14
C SER A 86 -3.98 -6.61 4.61
N GLN A 87 -3.91 -5.43 5.20
CA GLN A 87 -2.71 -4.95 5.89
C GLN A 87 -3.12 -4.47 7.28
N SER A 88 -2.29 -4.73 8.29
CA SER A 88 -2.47 -4.22 9.64
C SER A 88 -1.12 -3.88 10.23
N GLY A 89 -1.04 -2.80 10.99
CA GLY A 89 0.18 -2.35 11.63
C GLY A 89 -0.13 -1.75 12.99
N VAL A 90 0.73 -1.99 13.96
CA VAL A 90 0.71 -1.31 15.26
C VAL A 90 2.09 -0.78 15.55
N GLY A 91 2.17 0.39 16.19
CA GLY A 91 3.44 1.02 16.48
C GLY A 91 3.34 2.05 17.57
N VAL A 92 4.52 2.53 17.96
CA VAL A 92 4.67 3.56 18.98
C VAL A 92 5.53 4.69 18.43
N ILE A 93 5.21 5.91 18.84
CA ILE A 93 5.89 7.14 18.45
C ILE A 93 6.40 7.79 19.74
N PHE A 94 7.72 7.98 19.80
CA PHE A 94 8.38 8.74 20.86
C PHE A 94 8.67 10.14 20.37
N TYR A 95 8.27 11.15 21.15
CA TYR A 95 8.65 12.55 20.91
C TYR A 95 9.74 12.92 21.90
N PHE A 96 10.91 13.33 21.39
CA PHE A 96 12.07 13.76 22.17
C PHE A 96 12.09 15.28 22.30
#